data_AF-D2I5U3-F1
#
_entry.id   AF-D2I5U3-F1
#
_cell.length_a   1.000
_cell.length_b   1.000
_cell.length_c   1.000
_cell.angle_alpha   90.00
_cell.angle_beta   90.00
_cell.angle_gamma   90.00
#
_symmetry.space_group_name_H-M   'P 1'
#
loop_
_entity.id
_entity.type
_entity.pdbx_description
1 polymer ?
#
loop_
_entity_poly.entity_id
_entity_poly.type
_entity_poly.pdbx_seq_one_letter_code
_entity_poly.pdbx_strand_id
1 'polypeptide(L)'
;MEKGPVRAPAKPRGARCSNGFPEGEPPRPGPSGPAEKPPRPETKSVQPADGWKGERPRSEEDNELNLPNLAAAYSSILRSLGEDPQRQGLLKTPWRAATAMQFFTKGYQETISDVLNDAIFDEDHDEMVIVKDIDMFSMCEHHLVPFVGKVRFSLFPS
;
A
#
# COMPACT_ATOMS: atom_id res chain seq x y z
N MET A 1 -35.37 32.28 -60.24
CA MET A 1 -35.67 32.50 -58.82
C MET A 1 -34.43 32.19 -58.02
N GLU A 2 -33.70 33.24 -57.69
CA GLU A 2 -32.53 33.27 -56.81
C GLU A 2 -32.79 32.52 -55.49
N LYS A 3 -31.83 31.71 -55.05
CA LYS A 3 -31.74 31.27 -53.66
C LYS A 3 -30.49 31.90 -53.07
N GLY A 4 -30.69 32.93 -52.24
CA GLY A 4 -29.65 33.67 -51.54
C GLY A 4 -28.87 32.81 -50.52
N PRO A 5 -27.70 33.27 -50.07
CA PRO A 5 -26.78 32.46 -49.31
C PRO A 5 -27.20 32.31 -47.84
N VAL A 6 -27.21 31.07 -47.37
CA VAL A 6 -27.45 30.70 -45.97
C VAL A 6 -26.24 31.09 -45.13
N ARG A 7 -26.45 31.97 -44.15
CA ARG A 7 -25.42 32.49 -43.24
C ARG A 7 -25.18 31.50 -42.10
N ALA A 8 -23.99 30.90 -42.06
CA ALA A 8 -23.54 30.07 -40.94
C ALA A 8 -23.22 30.94 -39.70
N PRO A 9 -23.56 30.51 -38.47
CA PRO A 9 -23.25 31.27 -37.27
C PRO A 9 -21.75 31.25 -36.94
N ALA A 10 -21.26 32.40 -36.51
CA ALA A 10 -19.86 32.67 -36.18
C ALA A 10 -19.39 31.86 -34.95
N LYS A 11 -18.20 31.28 -35.05
CA LYS A 11 -17.49 30.61 -33.96
C LYS A 11 -16.82 31.67 -33.06
N PRO A 12 -17.09 31.72 -31.75
CA PRO A 12 -16.33 32.60 -30.87
C PRO A 12 -14.92 32.03 -30.64
N ARG A 13 -13.93 32.92 -30.70
CA ARG A 13 -12.51 32.63 -30.47
C ARG A 13 -12.19 32.75 -28.97
N GLY A 14 -11.54 31.72 -28.42
CA GLY A 14 -10.45 31.86 -27.45
C GLY A 14 -10.74 31.62 -25.96
N ALA A 15 -10.12 30.56 -25.43
CA ALA A 15 -9.41 30.43 -24.14
C ALA A 15 -10.19 30.72 -22.83
N ARG A 16 -10.13 29.94 -21.74
CA ARG A 16 -9.26 28.85 -21.27
C ARG A 16 -10.04 28.09 -20.18
N CYS A 17 -9.97 26.77 -20.15
CA CYS A 17 -10.36 26.00 -18.96
C CYS A 17 -9.34 26.27 -17.85
N SER A 18 -9.74 27.00 -16.82
CA SER A 18 -9.05 27.05 -15.54
C SER A 18 -9.94 26.41 -14.49
N ASN A 19 -9.55 25.20 -14.09
CA ASN A 19 -9.83 24.51 -12.83
C ASN A 19 -11.23 24.72 -12.23
N GLY A 20 -12.12 23.74 -12.44
CA GLY A 20 -13.49 23.71 -11.94
C GLY A 20 -13.60 23.82 -10.42
N PHE A 21 -13.84 25.04 -9.95
CA PHE A 21 -14.42 25.33 -8.65
C PHE A 21 -15.67 26.20 -8.87
N PRO A 22 -16.84 25.87 -8.29
CA PRO A 22 -17.98 26.77 -8.30
C PRO A 22 -17.73 27.94 -7.33
N GLU A 23 -17.97 29.16 -7.80
CA GLU A 23 -17.90 30.38 -6.98
C GLU A 23 -19.12 30.47 -6.04
N GLY A 24 -18.87 30.65 -4.74
CA GLY A 24 -19.90 30.94 -3.73
C GLY A 24 -19.74 30.19 -2.41
N GLU A 25 -18.67 30.46 -1.66
CA GLU A 25 -18.52 29.98 -0.27
C GLU A 25 -19.03 31.05 0.71
N PRO A 26 -19.84 30.72 1.74
CA PRO A 26 -20.23 31.66 2.78
C PRO A 26 -19.05 32.03 3.69
N PRO A 27 -19.07 33.22 4.34
CA PRO A 27 -17.91 33.71 5.09
C PRO A 27 -17.58 32.84 6.31
N ARG A 28 -16.28 32.66 6.55
CA ARG A 28 -15.75 31.84 7.65
C ARG A 28 -16.13 32.42 9.01
N PRO A 29 -16.48 31.60 10.01
CA PRO A 29 -16.68 32.07 11.37
C PRO A 29 -15.36 32.58 11.96
N GLY A 30 -15.44 33.69 12.72
CA GLY A 30 -14.31 34.32 13.40
C GLY A 30 -13.72 33.44 14.52
N PRO A 31 -12.52 33.79 15.03
CA PRO A 31 -11.81 32.96 15.99
C PRO A 31 -12.55 32.89 17.33
N SER A 32 -12.86 31.67 17.77
CA SER A 32 -13.31 31.40 19.13
C SER A 32 -12.16 31.63 20.13
N GLY A 33 -12.47 32.24 21.28
CA GLY A 33 -11.53 32.49 22.37
C GLY A 33 -10.91 31.20 22.95
N PRO A 34 -9.87 31.29 23.80
CA PRO A 34 -9.14 30.13 24.27
C PRO A 34 -10.05 29.25 25.12
N ALA A 35 -10.40 28.08 24.61
CA ALA A 35 -11.08 27.05 25.39
C ALA A 35 -10.07 26.44 26.36
N GLU A 36 -10.37 26.49 27.67
CA GLU A 36 -9.63 25.72 28.67
C GLU A 36 -9.69 24.23 28.32
N LYS A 37 -8.51 23.61 28.20
CA LYS A 37 -8.36 22.21 27.85
C LYS A 37 -8.63 21.39 29.12
N PRO A 38 -9.59 20.45 29.13
CA PRO A 38 -9.81 19.61 30.30
C PRO A 38 -8.56 18.77 30.61
N PRO A 39 -8.32 18.41 31.88
CA PRO A 39 -7.14 17.66 32.27
C PRO A 39 -7.10 16.32 31.52
N ARG A 40 -5.91 15.98 31.01
CA ARG A 40 -5.65 14.71 30.33
C ARG A 40 -5.96 13.58 31.33
N PRO A 41 -6.87 12.64 31.01
CA PRO A 41 -7.07 11.48 31.88
C PRO A 41 -5.75 10.70 31.93
N GLU A 42 -5.36 10.30 33.13
CA GLU A 42 -4.16 9.53 33.39
C GLU A 42 -4.11 8.32 32.46
N THR A 43 -3.00 8.19 31.73
CA THR A 43 -2.77 7.07 30.83
C THR A 43 -2.65 5.82 31.68
N LYS A 44 -3.77 5.10 31.84
CA LYS A 44 -3.70 3.67 32.10
C LYS A 44 -2.82 3.09 31.01
N SER A 45 -1.77 2.38 31.44
CA SER A 45 -0.94 1.55 30.58
C SER A 45 -1.83 0.90 29.53
N VAL A 46 -1.57 1.21 28.27
CA VAL A 46 -2.18 0.48 27.17
C VAL A 46 -1.64 -0.94 27.32
N GLN A 47 -2.43 -1.78 27.99
CA GLN A 47 -2.30 -3.23 27.86
C GLN A 47 -2.26 -3.50 26.35
N PRO A 48 -1.34 -4.35 25.86
CA PRO A 48 -1.23 -4.62 24.44
C PRO A 48 -2.62 -4.99 23.96
N ALA A 49 -3.17 -4.18 23.07
CA ALA A 49 -4.51 -4.39 22.57
C ALA A 49 -4.58 -5.83 22.07
N ASP A 50 -5.50 -6.61 22.64
CA ASP A 50 -5.89 -7.95 22.21
C ASP A 50 -6.52 -7.90 20.81
N GLY A 51 -5.78 -7.41 19.82
CA GLY A 51 -6.25 -6.99 18.50
C GLY A 51 -5.82 -7.91 17.35
N TRP A 52 -5.30 -9.10 17.66
CA TRP A 52 -4.92 -10.08 16.64
C TRP A 52 -5.28 -11.52 17.06
N LYS A 53 -6.49 -11.71 17.57
CA LYS A 53 -7.05 -13.06 17.70
C LYS A 53 -7.73 -13.45 16.39
N GLY A 54 -7.22 -14.47 15.68
CA GLY A 54 -8.13 -15.28 14.87
C GLY A 54 -7.56 -16.20 13.79
N GLU A 55 -6.45 -15.88 13.13
CA GLU A 55 -6.00 -16.69 11.98
C GLU A 55 -4.58 -17.19 12.19
N ARG A 56 -4.38 -18.51 12.04
CA ARG A 56 -3.04 -19.08 12.08
C ARG A 56 -2.21 -18.44 10.95
N PRO A 57 -0.94 -18.06 11.20
CA PRO A 57 -0.05 -17.66 10.12
C PRO A 57 0.00 -18.75 9.05
N ARG A 58 0.16 -18.34 7.79
CA ARG A 58 0.43 -19.26 6.68
C ARG A 58 1.64 -20.13 7.05
N SER A 59 1.59 -21.45 6.86
CA SER A 59 2.73 -22.33 7.14
C SER A 59 3.55 -22.64 5.89
N GLU A 60 4.72 -23.26 6.07
CA GLU A 60 5.49 -23.82 4.94
C GLU A 60 4.73 -24.93 4.22
N GLU A 61 4.02 -25.77 4.96
CA GLU A 61 3.15 -26.82 4.40
C GLU A 61 2.06 -26.20 3.49
N ASP A 62 1.46 -25.07 3.88
CA ASP A 62 0.51 -24.36 3.01
C ASP A 62 1.18 -23.87 1.73
N ASN A 63 2.44 -23.41 1.80
CA ASN A 63 3.18 -22.96 0.62
C ASN A 63 3.40 -24.11 -0.35
N GLU A 64 3.80 -25.28 0.14
CA GLU A 64 4.02 -26.48 -0.68
C GLU A 64 2.73 -26.95 -1.36
N LEU A 65 1.62 -26.98 -0.61
CA LEU A 65 0.32 -27.37 -1.13
C LEU A 65 -0.22 -26.39 -2.17
N ASN A 66 0.03 -25.08 -2.00
CA ASN A 66 -0.48 -24.04 -2.89
C ASN A 66 0.43 -23.74 -4.09
N LEU A 67 1.72 -24.10 -4.04
CA LEU A 67 2.67 -23.87 -5.12
C LEU A 67 2.19 -24.41 -6.49
N PRO A 68 1.69 -25.66 -6.62
CA PRO A 68 1.17 -26.14 -7.91
C PRO A 68 -0.05 -25.35 -8.40
N ASN A 69 -0.92 -24.88 -7.50
CA ASN A 69 -2.09 -24.08 -7.85
C ASN A 69 -1.69 -22.70 -8.38
N LEU A 70 -0.73 -22.05 -7.71
CA LEU A 70 -0.17 -20.78 -8.17
C LEU A 70 0.56 -20.93 -9.52
N ALA A 71 1.35 -22.00 -9.69
CA ALA A 71 2.00 -22.29 -10.95
C ALA A 71 0.97 -22.51 -12.07
N ALA A 72 -0.12 -23.22 -11.80
CA ALA A 72 -1.21 -23.37 -12.78
C ALA A 72 -1.85 -22.01 -13.14
N ALA A 73 -2.08 -21.14 -12.16
CA ALA A 73 -2.61 -19.80 -12.39
C ALA A 73 -1.67 -18.94 -13.26
N TYR A 74 -0.36 -18.93 -12.98
CA TYR A 74 0.62 -18.23 -13.82
C TYR A 74 0.71 -18.81 -15.23
N SER A 75 0.61 -20.13 -15.39
CA SER A 75 0.54 -20.75 -16.70
C SER A 75 -0.71 -20.28 -17.49
N SER A 76 -1.84 -20.16 -16.81
CA SER A 76 -3.09 -19.62 -17.39
C SER A 76 -2.93 -18.15 -17.81
N ILE A 77 -2.28 -17.33 -16.98
CA ILE A 77 -1.97 -15.92 -17.29
C ILE A 77 -1.12 -15.84 -18.56
N LEU A 78 -0.03 -16.63 -18.67
CA LEU A 78 0.84 -16.63 -19.86
C LEU A 78 0.04 -16.93 -21.15
N ARG A 79 -0.81 -17.96 -21.13
CA ARG A 79 -1.67 -18.28 -22.28
C ARG A 79 -2.64 -17.16 -22.62
N SER A 80 -3.23 -16.55 -21.59
CA SER A 80 -4.20 -15.46 -21.73
C SER A 80 -3.58 -14.18 -22.31
N LEU A 81 -2.27 -14.00 -22.11
CA LEU A 81 -1.47 -12.92 -22.71
C LEU A 81 -1.02 -13.23 -24.16
N GLY A 82 -1.33 -14.42 -24.69
CA GLY A 82 -0.94 -14.84 -26.04
C GLY A 82 0.49 -15.39 -26.14
N GLU A 83 1.15 -15.67 -25.02
CA GLU A 83 2.47 -16.33 -25.00
C GLU A 83 2.34 -17.84 -25.19
N ASP A 84 3.38 -18.47 -25.74
CA ASP A 84 3.54 -19.93 -25.78
C ASP A 84 4.28 -20.43 -24.51
N PRO A 85 3.61 -21.09 -23.55
CA PRO A 85 4.29 -21.58 -22.35
C PRO A 85 5.30 -22.71 -22.62
N GLN A 86 5.30 -23.32 -23.81
CA GLN A 86 6.26 -24.36 -24.20
C GLN A 86 7.58 -23.80 -24.72
N ARG A 87 7.68 -22.49 -24.97
CA ARG A 87 8.95 -21.89 -25.40
C ARG A 87 10.01 -22.02 -24.30
N GLN A 88 11.27 -22.22 -24.71
CA GLN A 88 12.38 -22.53 -23.80
C GLN A 88 12.48 -21.59 -22.59
N GLY A 89 12.24 -20.28 -22.78
CA GLY A 89 12.28 -19.28 -21.71
C GLY A 89 11.12 -19.32 -20.70
N LEU A 90 9.98 -19.94 -21.04
CA LEU A 90 8.77 -19.98 -20.22
C LEU A 90 8.48 -21.31 -19.54
N LEU A 91 9.15 -22.40 -19.93
CA LEU A 91 8.92 -23.74 -19.37
C LEU A 91 8.93 -23.76 -17.83
N LYS A 92 9.81 -22.98 -17.20
CA LYS A 92 9.90 -22.86 -15.74
C LYS A 92 9.31 -21.57 -15.18
N THR A 93 8.80 -20.66 -16.01
CA THR A 93 8.22 -19.38 -15.55
C THR A 93 7.06 -19.56 -14.57
N PRO A 94 6.09 -20.47 -14.79
CA PRO A 94 4.97 -20.59 -13.86
C PRO A 94 5.41 -20.91 -12.43
N TRP A 95 6.38 -21.82 -12.28
CA TRP A 95 6.98 -22.17 -10.99
C TRP A 95 7.80 -21.02 -10.40
N ARG A 96 8.68 -20.38 -11.20
CA ARG A 96 9.47 -19.24 -10.73
C ARG A 96 8.60 -18.07 -10.26
N ALA A 97 7.52 -17.78 -11.00
CA ALA A 97 6.59 -16.70 -10.67
C ALA A 97 5.79 -17.03 -9.41
N ALA A 98 5.32 -18.27 -9.26
CA ALA A 98 4.65 -18.75 -8.06
C ALA A 98 5.53 -18.63 -6.82
N THR A 99 6.77 -19.12 -6.89
CA THR A 99 7.75 -19.03 -5.80
C THR A 99 8.09 -17.58 -5.48
N ALA A 100 8.29 -16.72 -6.48
CA ALA A 100 8.57 -15.31 -6.27
C ALA A 100 7.40 -14.60 -5.55
N MET A 101 6.16 -14.88 -5.94
CA MET A 101 4.99 -14.31 -5.28
C MET A 101 4.89 -14.77 -3.82
N GLN A 102 5.11 -16.07 -3.54
CA GLN A 102 5.14 -16.57 -2.16
C GLN A 102 6.20 -15.89 -1.29
N PHE A 103 7.35 -15.54 -1.87
CA PHE A 103 8.42 -14.78 -1.20
C PHE A 103 8.01 -13.33 -0.94
N PHE A 104 7.45 -12.63 -1.93
CA PHE A 104 6.99 -11.25 -1.76
C PHE A 104 5.91 -11.12 -0.70
N THR A 105 5.12 -12.17 -0.49
CA THR A 105 4.07 -12.22 0.54
C THR A 105 4.47 -13.06 1.75
N LYS A 106 5.76 -13.28 2.01
CA LYS A 106 6.21 -14.12 3.13
C LYS A 106 5.83 -13.56 4.50
N GLY A 107 5.65 -12.24 4.64
CA GLY A 107 5.28 -11.62 5.92
C GLY A 107 4.00 -12.16 6.56
N TYR A 108 3.10 -12.80 5.79
CA TYR A 108 1.89 -13.47 6.33
C TYR A 108 2.18 -14.74 7.15
N GLN A 109 3.40 -15.27 7.11
CA GLN A 109 3.82 -16.43 7.92
C GLN A 109 4.60 -16.02 9.18
N GLU A 110 4.90 -14.74 9.35
CA GLU A 110 5.76 -14.23 10.42
C GLU A 110 4.91 -13.67 11.56
N THR A 111 5.32 -13.93 12.81
CA THR A 111 4.71 -13.31 13.99
C THR A 111 5.68 -12.28 14.58
N ILE A 112 5.13 -11.23 15.19
CA ILE A 112 5.96 -10.18 15.81
C ILE A 112 6.85 -10.78 16.92
N SER A 113 6.30 -11.72 17.71
CA SER A 113 7.03 -12.37 18.80
C SER A 113 8.27 -13.12 18.32
N ASP A 114 8.15 -13.90 17.24
CA ASP A 114 9.29 -14.66 16.68
C ASP A 114 10.35 -13.73 16.07
N VAL A 115 9.91 -12.63 15.44
CA VAL A 115 10.81 -11.63 14.84
C VAL A 115 11.56 -10.83 15.89
N LEU A 116 10.93 -10.51 17.03
CA LEU A 116 11.57 -9.79 18.14
C LEU A 116 12.69 -10.60 18.80
N ASN A 117 12.52 -11.93 18.91
CA ASN A 117 13.54 -12.86 19.41
C ASN A 117 14.22 -12.40 20.72
N ASP A 118 13.43 -11.90 21.68
CA ASP A 118 13.88 -11.38 22.98
C ASP A 118 15.02 -10.34 22.89
N ALA A 119 15.17 -9.65 21.76
CA ALA A 119 16.20 -8.63 21.53
C ALA A 119 15.82 -7.30 22.20
N ILE A 120 15.48 -7.36 23.48
CA ILE A 120 15.18 -6.21 24.34
C ILE A 120 16.30 -6.14 25.39
N PHE A 121 17.01 -5.02 25.40
CA PHE A 121 18.13 -4.80 26.31
C PHE A 121 17.75 -3.72 27.32
N ASP A 122 18.10 -3.96 28.57
CA ASP A 122 17.94 -2.99 29.66
C ASP A 122 19.18 -2.10 29.69
N GLU A 123 19.12 -1.00 28.94
CA GLU A 123 20.12 0.07 28.93
C GLU A 123 19.49 1.35 29.46
N ASP A 124 20.19 2.06 30.33
CA ASP A 124 19.79 3.38 30.85
C ASP A 124 20.00 4.45 29.76
N HIS A 125 19.16 4.41 28.73
CA HIS A 125 19.20 5.29 27.56
C HIS A 125 17.88 6.04 27.42
N ASP A 126 17.90 7.35 27.64
CA ASP A 126 16.73 8.25 27.63
C ASP A 126 16.70 9.21 26.42
N GLU A 127 17.53 8.93 25.40
CA GLU A 127 17.61 9.71 24.17
C GLU A 127 16.84 9.06 23.00
N MET A 128 16.47 9.87 22.00
CA MET A 128 15.76 9.38 20.81
C MET A 128 16.68 8.52 19.94
N VAL A 129 16.27 7.28 19.71
CA VAL A 129 16.94 6.36 18.77
C VAL A 129 16.29 6.51 17.39
N ILE A 130 17.11 6.68 16.35
CA ILE A 130 16.61 6.81 14.97
C ILE A 130 17.31 5.78 14.07
N VAL A 131 16.51 4.97 13.38
CA VAL A 131 16.98 4.09 12.31
C VAL A 131 16.51 4.66 10.98
N LYS A 132 17.45 4.93 10.07
CA LYS A 132 17.18 5.53 8.77
C LYS A 132 17.68 4.63 7.65
N ASP A 133 17.11 4.86 6.47
CA ASP A 133 17.56 4.26 5.21
C ASP A 133 17.46 2.73 5.16
N ILE A 134 16.42 2.17 5.78
CA ILE A 134 16.06 0.76 5.61
C ILE A 134 15.41 0.59 4.24
N ASP A 135 16.00 -0.24 3.39
CA ASP A 135 15.41 -0.57 2.09
C ASP A 135 14.13 -1.39 2.28
N MET A 136 13.06 -0.96 1.62
CA MET A 136 11.74 -1.56 1.73
C MET A 136 11.22 -1.94 0.35
N PHE A 137 10.80 -3.19 0.22
CA PHE A 137 10.20 -3.76 -0.97
C PHE A 137 8.83 -4.31 -0.59
N SER A 138 7.79 -3.91 -1.30
CA SER A 138 6.44 -4.39 -1.06
C SER A 138 5.63 -4.46 -2.35
N MET A 139 4.40 -4.92 -2.25
CA MET A 139 3.49 -5.20 -3.35
C MET A 139 2.23 -4.34 -3.21
N CYS A 140 1.88 -3.60 -4.27
CA CYS A 140 0.62 -2.88 -4.29
C CYS A 140 -0.54 -3.86 -4.48
N GLU A 141 -1.43 -3.97 -3.50
CA GLU A 141 -2.58 -4.89 -3.53
C GLU A 141 -3.55 -4.62 -4.70
N HIS A 142 -3.63 -3.38 -5.18
CA HIS A 142 -4.53 -2.98 -6.26
C HIS A 142 -4.12 -3.54 -7.63
N HIS A 143 -2.82 -3.74 -7.85
CA HIS A 143 -2.27 -4.06 -9.17
C HIS A 143 -1.31 -5.25 -9.16
N LEU A 144 -0.90 -5.72 -7.98
CA LEU A 144 0.16 -6.70 -7.78
C LEU A 144 1.48 -6.30 -8.45
N VAL A 145 1.80 -5.01 -8.41
CA VAL A 145 3.04 -4.44 -8.91
C VAL A 145 3.89 -3.99 -7.72
N PRO A 146 5.23 -4.23 -7.74
CA PRO A 146 6.09 -3.80 -6.66
C PRO A 146 6.12 -2.29 -6.49
N PHE A 147 6.20 -1.82 -5.24
CA PHE A 147 6.68 -0.49 -4.91
C PHE A 147 7.89 -0.61 -3.98
N VAL A 148 8.89 0.24 -4.22
CA VAL A 148 10.18 0.18 -3.53
C VAL A 148 10.50 1.55 -2.94
N GLY A 149 11.08 1.57 -1.74
CA GLY A 149 11.34 2.81 -1.03
C GLY A 149 12.28 2.64 0.16
N LYS A 150 12.34 3.69 0.98
CA LYS A 150 13.13 3.70 2.21
C LYS A 150 12.23 3.98 3.41
N VAL A 151 12.38 3.18 4.46
CA VAL A 151 11.71 3.39 5.74
C VAL A 151 12.67 4.07 6.71
N ARG A 152 12.12 4.98 7.50
CA ARG A 152 12.80 5.66 8.60
C ARG A 152 11.86 5.63 9.79
N PHE A 153 12.35 5.23 10.95
CA PHE A 153 11.57 5.28 12.18
C PHE A 153 12.45 5.78 13.33
N SER A 154 11.78 6.34 14.32
CA SER A 154 12.39 6.84 15.55
C SER A 154 11.57 6.35 16.74
N LEU A 155 12.24 5.93 17.80
CA LEU A 155 11.61 5.57 19.06
C LEU A 155 12.23 6.34 20.21
N PHE A 156 11.44 6.56 21.26
CA PHE A 156 11.90 7.10 22.54
C PHE A 156 11.85 5.96 23.57
N PRO A 157 12.99 5.49 24.09
CA PRO A 157 13.01 4.45 25.12
C PRO A 157 12.38 4.97 26.41
N SER A 158 11.79 4.08 27.21
CA SER A 158 11.07 4.39 28.45
C SER A 158 11.41 3.44 29.57
#